data_AF-A0A0E3SHE7-F1
#
_entry.id   AF-A0A0E3SHE7-F1
#
_cell.length_a   1.000
_cell.length_b   1.000
_cell.length_c   1.000
_cell.angle_alpha   90.00
_cell.angle_beta   90.00
_cell.angle_gamma   90.00
#
_symmetry.space_group_name_H-M   'P 1'
#
loop_
_entity.id
_entity.type
_entity.pdbx_description
1 polymer ?
#
loop_
_entity_poly.entity_id
_entity_poly.type
_entity_poly.pdbx_seq_one_letter_code
_entity_poly.pdbx_strand_id
1 'polypeptide(L)'
;MKNITITIDVEEDCPPMLTSTRGIEEGLPKLLDLFKKERIKATFFVTGEMAEKYPDLIRRIPEEGHELGCHGYTHARFDRMREEEAKISLKQAGYVLRQFEKRVVSFRAPNLQFPESYLELLEEEGFRYDSSLAAYKPPFSRKTKIEGKIIRIPTTITSSFLRLSPDIFLPFLRHITAPVIFVHPWEFVDMSGMPVRLDCKFNTGEKALENLKVLIHASKAENCLFLTLEERASF
;
A
#
# COMPACT_ATOMS: atom_id res chain seq x y z
N MET A 1 4.28 19.91 -11.69
CA MET A 1 3.60 18.78 -12.36
C MET A 1 2.96 17.93 -11.26
N LYS A 2 1.67 17.59 -11.37
CA LYS A 2 1.01 16.77 -10.35
C LYS A 2 1.56 15.35 -10.40
N ASN A 3 1.67 14.70 -9.25
CA ASN A 3 2.04 13.29 -9.16
C ASN A 3 1.01 12.52 -8.34
N ILE A 4 0.91 11.23 -8.59
CA ILE A 4 0.03 10.30 -7.89
C ILE A 4 0.87 9.10 -7.50
N THR A 5 0.70 8.65 -6.27
CA THR A 5 1.33 7.42 -5.78
C THR A 5 0.23 6.44 -5.42
N ILE A 6 0.16 5.33 -6.15
CA ILE A 6 -0.73 4.22 -5.82
C ILE A 6 0.08 3.23 -4.99
N THR A 7 -0.48 2.86 -3.83
CA THR A 7 0.13 1.95 -2.87
C THR A 7 -0.80 0.79 -2.56
N ILE A 8 -0.24 -0.40 -2.44
CA ILE A 8 -0.97 -1.65 -2.32
C ILE A 8 -0.43 -2.41 -1.11
N ASP A 9 -1.28 -2.72 -0.14
CA ASP A 9 -0.89 -3.56 1.00
C ASP A 9 -1.24 -5.01 0.67
N VAL A 10 -0.22 -5.84 0.46
CA VAL A 10 -0.29 -7.24 0.05
C VAL A 10 -0.20 -8.12 1.30
N GLU A 11 -1.37 -8.52 1.76
CA GLU A 11 -1.63 -9.24 3.01
C GLU A 11 -2.83 -10.19 2.83
N GLU A 12 -3.24 -10.88 3.89
CA GLU A 12 -4.46 -11.69 3.91
C GLU A 12 -5.72 -10.88 3.59
N ASP A 13 -6.82 -11.56 3.26
CA ASP A 13 -8.07 -10.88 2.93
C ASP A 13 -8.72 -10.27 4.19
N CYS A 14 -8.93 -8.96 4.20
CA CYS A 14 -9.71 -8.27 5.23
C CYS A 14 -9.35 -8.64 6.70
N PRO A 15 -8.07 -8.62 7.11
CA PRO A 15 -7.68 -9.01 8.46
C PRO A 15 -8.35 -8.10 9.51
N PRO A 16 -8.73 -8.65 10.68
CA PRO A 16 -8.54 -10.02 11.14
C PRO A 16 -9.74 -10.95 10.83
N MET A 17 -10.63 -10.58 9.90
CA MET A 17 -11.90 -11.30 9.71
C MET A 17 -11.76 -12.55 8.85
N LEU A 18 -10.85 -12.55 7.87
CA LEU A 18 -10.54 -13.74 7.07
C LEU A 18 -9.03 -14.01 7.14
N THR A 19 -8.69 -15.26 6.87
CA THR A 19 -7.32 -15.76 6.65
C THR A 19 -7.15 -16.29 5.22
N SER A 20 -8.14 -16.03 4.35
CA SER A 20 -8.05 -16.35 2.94
C SER A 20 -7.08 -15.40 2.25
N THR A 21 -6.64 -15.80 1.06
CA THR A 21 -5.61 -15.10 0.27
C THR A 21 -6.06 -14.88 -1.17
N ARG A 22 -7.37 -14.81 -1.40
CA ARG A 22 -7.95 -14.62 -2.74
C ARG A 22 -7.49 -13.31 -3.34
N GLY A 23 -7.31 -12.27 -2.53
CA GLY A 23 -6.71 -11.02 -2.95
C GLY A 23 -5.34 -11.22 -3.58
N ILE A 24 -4.49 -12.07 -3.02
CA ILE A 24 -3.17 -12.36 -3.57
C ILE A 24 -3.28 -13.24 -4.82
N GLU A 25 -4.10 -14.28 -4.78
CA GLU A 25 -4.19 -15.27 -5.86
C GLU A 25 -4.92 -14.75 -7.10
N GLU A 26 -5.94 -13.89 -6.92
CA GLU A 26 -6.80 -13.37 -7.98
C GLU A 26 -6.59 -11.85 -8.19
N GLY A 27 -6.53 -11.07 -7.11
CA GLY A 27 -6.51 -9.60 -7.16
C GLY A 27 -5.16 -9.00 -7.54
N LEU A 28 -4.07 -9.51 -6.97
CA LEU A 28 -2.71 -9.02 -7.24
C LEU A 28 -2.31 -9.20 -8.72
N PRO A 29 -2.56 -10.35 -9.38
CA PRO A 29 -2.36 -10.48 -10.82
C PRO A 29 -3.15 -9.44 -11.63
N LYS A 30 -4.43 -9.20 -11.31
CA LYS A 30 -5.24 -8.19 -12.00
C LYS A 30 -4.66 -6.78 -11.88
N LEU A 31 -4.12 -6.44 -10.71
CA LEU A 31 -3.47 -5.15 -10.46
C LEU A 31 -2.17 -5.00 -11.28
N LEU A 32 -1.28 -5.99 -11.21
CA LEU A 32 -0.03 -5.99 -11.96
C LEU A 32 -0.29 -5.90 -13.47
N ASP A 33 -1.21 -6.72 -13.99
CA ASP A 33 -1.59 -6.72 -15.41
C ASP A 33 -2.19 -5.37 -15.84
N LEU A 34 -3.01 -4.75 -15.00
CA LEU A 34 -3.54 -3.41 -15.24
C LEU A 34 -2.41 -2.38 -15.29
N PHE A 35 -1.52 -2.34 -14.29
CA PHE A 35 -0.45 -1.35 -14.23
C PHE A 35 0.54 -1.50 -15.37
N LYS A 36 0.86 -2.74 -15.76
CA LYS A 36 1.65 -3.04 -16.96
C LYS A 36 0.99 -2.53 -18.24
N LYS A 37 -0.31 -2.81 -18.43
CA LYS A 37 -1.08 -2.31 -19.58
C LYS A 37 -1.10 -0.79 -19.63
N GLU A 38 -1.26 -0.17 -18.47
CA GLU A 38 -1.30 1.28 -18.32
C GLU A 38 0.10 1.91 -18.27
N ARG A 39 1.19 1.14 -18.23
CA ARG A 39 2.58 1.64 -18.13
C ARG A 39 2.76 2.62 -16.97
N ILE A 40 2.19 2.29 -15.81
CA ILE A 40 2.36 3.07 -14.58
C ILE A 40 3.11 2.26 -13.53
N LYS A 41 3.76 2.94 -12.59
CA LYS A 41 4.40 2.33 -11.42
C LYS A 41 3.56 2.57 -10.17
N ALA A 42 3.79 1.72 -9.17
CA ALA A 42 3.11 1.70 -7.89
C ALA A 42 4.06 1.12 -6.83
N THR A 43 3.71 1.27 -5.56
CA THR A 43 4.46 0.70 -4.42
C THR A 43 3.64 -0.39 -3.74
N PHE A 44 4.20 -1.58 -3.59
CA PHE A 44 3.54 -2.71 -2.94
C PHE A 44 4.21 -2.97 -1.58
N PHE A 45 3.48 -2.79 -0.50
CA PHE A 45 3.91 -3.16 0.84
C PHE A 45 3.51 -4.61 1.08
N VAL A 46 4.48 -5.51 1.17
CA VAL A 46 4.24 -6.96 1.26
C VAL A 46 4.63 -7.45 2.64
N THR A 47 3.82 -8.32 3.25
CA THR A 47 4.22 -9.00 4.48
C THR A 47 5.24 -10.12 4.17
N GLY A 48 6.18 -10.36 5.06
CA GLY A 48 7.17 -11.44 4.89
C GLY A 48 6.51 -12.81 4.68
N GLU A 49 5.47 -13.12 5.45
CA GLU A 49 4.71 -14.37 5.34
C GLU A 49 4.09 -14.56 3.94
N MET A 50 3.49 -13.51 3.36
CA MET A 50 2.92 -13.59 2.02
C MET A 50 4.00 -13.71 0.94
N ALA A 51 5.18 -13.12 1.17
CA ALA A 51 6.31 -13.27 0.26
C ALA A 51 6.86 -14.71 0.24
N GLU A 52 6.92 -15.39 1.39
CA GLU A 52 7.32 -16.80 1.45
C GLU A 52 6.25 -17.73 0.85
N LYS A 53 4.96 -17.41 1.06
CA LYS A 53 3.84 -18.22 0.56
C LYS A 53 3.62 -18.09 -0.95
N TYR A 54 3.83 -16.90 -1.52
CA TYR A 54 3.57 -16.59 -2.94
C TYR A 54 4.80 -16.01 -3.65
N PRO A 55 5.96 -16.67 -3.64
CA PRO A 55 7.22 -16.09 -4.10
C PRO A 55 7.19 -15.67 -5.57
N ASP A 56 6.49 -16.42 -6.43
CA ASP A 56 6.45 -16.12 -7.86
C ASP A 56 5.59 -14.88 -8.17
N LEU A 57 4.50 -14.68 -7.44
CA LEU A 57 3.68 -13.46 -7.57
C LEU A 57 4.41 -12.24 -7.01
N ILE A 58 5.09 -12.38 -5.87
CA ILE A 58 5.84 -11.27 -5.28
C ILE A 58 7.05 -10.88 -6.15
N ARG A 59 7.70 -11.83 -6.80
CA ARG A 59 8.82 -11.56 -7.72
C ARG A 59 8.40 -10.67 -8.91
N ARG A 60 7.16 -10.78 -9.37
CA ARG A 60 6.63 -9.90 -10.44
C ARG A 60 6.67 -8.41 -10.07
N ILE A 61 6.54 -8.05 -8.78
CA ILE A 61 6.48 -6.66 -8.35
C ILE A 61 7.74 -5.88 -8.80
N PRO A 62 8.96 -6.22 -8.34
CA PRO A 62 10.17 -5.53 -8.80
C PRO A 62 10.48 -5.81 -10.28
N GLU A 63 10.21 -7.01 -10.80
CA GLU A 63 10.47 -7.34 -12.21
C GLU A 63 9.65 -6.49 -13.20
N GLU A 64 8.44 -6.09 -12.82
CA GLU A 64 7.58 -5.19 -13.59
C GLU A 64 7.86 -3.70 -13.31
N GLY A 65 8.89 -3.40 -12.50
CA GLY A 65 9.37 -2.05 -12.23
C GLY A 65 8.60 -1.30 -11.13
N HIS A 66 7.81 -2.02 -10.34
CA HIS A 66 7.16 -1.48 -9.15
C HIS A 66 8.12 -1.47 -7.96
N GLU A 67 7.84 -0.62 -6.98
CA GLU A 67 8.60 -0.61 -5.72
C GLU A 67 8.07 -1.71 -4.78
N LEU A 68 8.99 -2.53 -4.25
CA LEU A 68 8.71 -3.48 -3.17
C LEU A 68 9.03 -2.83 -1.81
N GLY A 69 8.00 -2.64 -0.99
CA GLY A 69 8.07 -2.15 0.38
C GLY A 69 7.76 -3.25 1.41
N CYS A 70 8.15 -3.00 2.66
CA CYS A 70 7.92 -3.90 3.79
C CYS A 70 6.61 -3.58 4.52
N HIS A 71 5.81 -4.61 4.81
CA HIS A 71 4.59 -4.51 5.61
C HIS A 71 4.65 -5.26 6.96
N GLY A 72 5.87 -5.46 7.50
CA GLY A 72 6.11 -6.35 8.63
C GLY A 72 6.16 -7.82 8.21
N TYR A 73 6.43 -8.74 9.16
CA TYR A 73 6.52 -10.16 8.82
C TYR A 73 5.13 -10.79 8.67
N THR A 74 4.24 -10.52 9.63
CA THR A 74 2.80 -10.80 9.57
C THR A 74 2.03 -9.48 9.65
N HIS A 75 0.70 -9.51 9.47
CA HIS A 75 -0.16 -8.32 9.65
C HIS A 75 -0.40 -7.97 11.15
N ALA A 76 0.63 -8.11 11.98
CA ALA A 76 0.56 -7.83 13.40
C ALA A 76 0.76 -6.34 13.72
N ARG A 77 0.17 -5.92 14.84
CA ARG A 77 0.10 -4.51 15.24
C ARG A 77 1.32 -4.09 16.06
N PHE A 78 2.18 -3.26 15.48
CA PHE A 78 3.35 -2.69 16.15
C PHE A 78 3.01 -1.86 17.39
N ASP A 79 1.85 -1.19 17.41
CA ASP A 79 1.37 -0.43 18.58
C ASP A 79 0.94 -1.32 19.78
N ARG A 80 0.91 -2.64 19.58
CA ARG A 80 0.55 -3.63 20.62
C ARG A 80 1.69 -4.60 20.93
N MET A 81 2.87 -4.36 20.36
CA MET A 81 4.05 -5.20 20.53
C MET A 81 5.07 -4.49 21.40
N ARG A 82 5.86 -5.27 22.14
CA ARG A 82 7.06 -4.75 22.79
C ARG A 82 8.10 -4.40 21.73
N GLU A 83 8.99 -3.47 22.05
CA GLU A 83 10.00 -2.98 21.11
C GLU A 83 10.90 -4.10 20.58
N GLU A 84 11.29 -5.05 21.44
CA GLU A 84 12.11 -6.20 21.03
C GLU A 84 11.38 -7.11 20.03
N GLU A 85 10.07 -7.29 20.20
CA GLU A 85 9.23 -8.07 19.29
C GLU A 85 9.08 -7.36 17.95
N ALA A 86 8.88 -6.04 17.98
CA ALA A 86 8.85 -5.19 16.79
C ALA A 86 10.16 -5.27 16.01
N LYS A 87 11.30 -5.18 16.71
CA LYS A 87 12.65 -5.29 16.12
C LYS A 87 12.85 -6.64 15.43
N ILE A 88 12.49 -7.74 16.09
CA ILE A 88 12.58 -9.09 15.50
C ILE A 88 11.70 -9.19 14.25
N SER A 89 10.45 -8.72 14.33
CA SER A 89 9.51 -8.74 13.20
C SER A 89 10.02 -7.94 12.00
N LEU A 90 10.54 -6.73 12.21
CA LEU A 90 11.10 -5.88 11.16
C LEU A 90 12.32 -6.53 10.50
N LYS A 91 13.24 -7.07 11.31
CA LYS A 91 14.44 -7.74 10.82
C LYS A 91 14.10 -8.96 9.98
N GLN A 92 13.17 -9.79 10.44
CA GLN A 92 12.73 -10.99 9.71
C GLN A 92 12.06 -10.61 8.39
N ALA A 93 11.14 -9.65 8.40
CA ALA A 93 10.46 -9.17 7.20
C ALA A 93 11.44 -8.57 6.19
N GLY A 94 12.35 -7.69 6.65
CA GLY A 94 13.39 -7.10 5.83
C GLY A 94 14.30 -8.16 5.20
N TYR A 95 14.71 -9.17 5.96
CA TYR A 95 15.52 -10.28 5.45
C TYR A 95 14.82 -11.04 4.32
N VAL A 96 13.55 -11.42 4.50
CA VAL A 96 12.75 -12.16 3.50
C VAL A 96 12.55 -11.32 2.24
N LEU A 97 12.10 -10.08 2.38
CA LEU A 97 11.78 -9.24 1.22
C LEU A 97 13.05 -8.86 0.42
N ARG A 98 14.20 -8.73 1.09
CA ARG A 98 15.49 -8.52 0.42
C ARG A 98 16.01 -9.72 -0.38
N GLN A 99 15.31 -10.85 -0.36
CA GLN A 99 15.53 -11.95 -1.31
C GLN A 99 14.91 -11.66 -2.68
N PHE A 100 13.87 -10.82 -2.75
CA PHE A 100 13.17 -10.45 -3.98
C PHE A 100 13.72 -9.16 -4.60
N GLU A 101 14.03 -8.17 -3.77
CA GLU A 101 14.61 -6.89 -4.20
C GLU A 101 15.63 -6.44 -3.16
N LYS A 102 16.88 -6.16 -3.55
CA LYS A 102 17.91 -5.80 -2.55
C LYS A 102 17.59 -4.47 -1.88
N ARG A 103 16.99 -3.54 -2.62
CA ARG A 103 16.67 -2.19 -2.16
C ARG A 103 15.21 -2.08 -1.68
N VAL A 104 14.86 -2.81 -0.62
CA VAL A 104 13.63 -2.53 0.14
C VAL A 104 13.91 -1.40 1.12
N VAL A 105 13.38 -0.20 0.85
CA VAL A 105 13.63 1.02 1.65
C VAL A 105 12.35 1.70 2.16
N SER A 106 11.18 1.28 1.66
CA SER A 106 9.90 1.77 2.10
C SER A 106 9.23 0.80 3.06
N PHE A 107 8.60 1.34 4.10
CA PHE A 107 7.87 0.59 5.10
C PHE A 107 6.46 1.17 5.29
N ARG A 108 5.51 0.29 5.60
CA ARG A 108 4.20 0.66 6.11
C ARG A 108 3.82 -0.32 7.21
N ALA A 109 3.38 0.17 8.35
CA ALA A 109 2.89 -0.67 9.42
C ALA A 109 1.47 -1.16 9.11
N PRO A 110 1.17 -2.43 9.43
CA PRO A 110 -0.20 -2.93 9.54
C PRO A 110 -1.12 -1.95 10.25
N ASN A 111 -2.35 -1.82 9.75
CA ASN A 111 -3.38 -0.89 10.26
C ASN A 111 -3.02 0.62 10.20
N LEU A 112 -1.92 1.01 9.54
CA LEU A 112 -1.39 2.38 9.54
C LEU A 112 -1.14 2.89 10.97
N GLN A 113 -0.58 2.03 11.83
CA GLN A 113 -0.25 2.37 13.22
C GLN A 113 1.16 1.92 13.55
N PHE A 114 2.07 2.89 13.60
CA PHE A 114 3.45 2.68 13.99
C PHE A 114 3.83 3.68 15.10
N PRO A 115 4.28 3.20 16.28
CA PRO A 115 4.72 4.06 17.36
C PRO A 115 5.88 4.97 16.95
N GLU A 116 5.83 6.24 17.32
CA GLU A 116 6.92 7.18 17.03
C GLU A 116 8.22 6.79 17.76
N SER A 117 8.11 6.15 18.93
CA SER A 117 9.24 5.58 19.68
C SER A 117 9.97 4.47 18.93
N TYR A 118 9.35 3.83 17.94
CA TYR A 118 9.94 2.71 17.20
C TYR A 118 10.55 3.15 15.86
N LEU A 119 10.57 4.45 15.54
CA LEU A 119 11.13 4.95 14.28
C LEU A 119 12.62 4.64 14.12
N GLU A 120 13.39 4.61 15.21
CA GLU A 120 14.80 4.23 15.17
C GLU A 120 14.99 2.79 14.70
N LEU A 121 14.06 1.87 15.02
CA LEU A 121 14.10 0.49 14.52
C LEU A 121 14.01 0.44 12.99
N LEU A 122 13.26 1.37 12.37
CA LEU A 122 13.20 1.45 10.91
C LEU A 122 14.54 1.89 10.32
N GLU A 123 15.22 2.83 10.98
CA GLU A 123 16.54 3.29 10.57
C GLU A 123 17.58 2.17 10.67
N GLU A 124 17.58 1.42 11.77
CA GLU A 124 18.48 0.28 12.00
C GLU A 124 18.36 -0.80 10.92
N GLU A 125 17.14 -1.08 10.46
CA GLU A 125 16.86 -2.08 9.42
C GLU A 125 17.00 -1.54 7.98
N GLY A 126 17.44 -0.29 7.83
CA GLY A 126 17.77 0.34 6.56
C GLY A 126 16.56 0.85 5.77
N PHE A 127 15.41 1.05 6.42
CA PHE A 127 14.28 1.77 5.81
C PHE A 127 14.54 3.28 5.83
N ARG A 128 13.97 3.98 4.84
CA ARG A 128 14.11 5.43 4.64
C ARG A 128 12.76 6.14 4.58
N TYR A 129 11.72 5.42 4.17
CA TYR A 129 10.39 5.97 3.97
C TYR A 129 9.37 5.21 4.83
N ASP A 130 8.52 5.93 5.55
CA ASP A 130 7.39 5.37 6.31
C ASP A 130 6.08 5.89 5.72
N SER A 131 5.16 5.00 5.38
CA SER A 131 3.81 5.38 4.92
C SER A 131 2.70 4.89 5.86
N SER A 132 2.98 4.88 7.17
CA SER A 132 2.03 4.46 8.20
C SER A 132 1.10 5.58 8.69
N LEU A 133 1.26 6.82 8.23
CA LEU A 133 0.42 7.94 8.65
C LEU A 133 -0.84 8.05 7.78
N ALA A 134 -2.02 8.04 8.39
CA ALA A 134 -3.29 8.28 7.67
C ALA A 134 -3.71 9.75 7.78
N ALA A 135 -3.67 10.50 6.67
CA ALA A 135 -4.12 11.90 6.63
C ALA A 135 -5.65 12.04 6.59
N TYR A 136 -6.36 10.96 6.24
CA TYR A 136 -7.83 10.87 6.23
C TYR A 136 -8.42 10.48 7.60
N LYS A 137 -7.59 10.28 8.63
CA LYS A 137 -8.02 10.02 10.02
C LYS A 137 -7.70 11.25 10.90
N PRO A 138 -8.46 11.51 11.98
CA PRO A 138 -8.12 12.52 12.98
C PRO A 138 -6.65 12.40 13.44
N PRO A 139 -5.92 13.52 13.61
CA PRO A 139 -6.35 14.93 13.57
C PRO A 139 -6.55 15.52 12.16
N PHE A 140 -6.55 14.70 11.11
CA PHE A 140 -6.59 15.09 9.70
C PHE A 140 -5.35 15.90 9.28
N SER A 141 -5.18 16.12 7.97
CA SER A 141 -4.15 17.02 7.42
C SER A 141 -2.69 16.67 7.78
N ARG A 142 -2.38 15.38 7.96
CA ARG A 142 -0.99 14.93 8.10
C ARG A 142 -0.22 15.26 6.82
N LYS A 143 0.90 15.97 6.96
CA LYS A 143 1.83 16.31 5.87
C LYS A 143 3.05 15.41 5.93
N THR A 144 3.79 15.34 4.82
CA THR A 144 5.11 14.73 4.82
C THR A 144 6.00 15.41 5.86
N LYS A 145 6.63 14.62 6.73
CA LYS A 145 7.57 15.11 7.75
C LYS A 145 8.81 14.24 7.79
N ILE A 146 9.93 14.81 8.22
CA ILE A 146 11.18 14.09 8.45
C ILE A 146 11.32 13.93 9.97
N GLU A 147 11.49 12.70 10.44
CA GLU A 147 11.72 12.37 11.85
C GLU A 147 12.95 11.48 11.94
N GLY A 148 14.01 11.98 12.58
CA GLY A 148 15.33 11.36 12.46
C GLY A 148 15.78 11.33 11.00
N LYS A 149 16.06 10.13 10.48
CA LYS A 149 16.41 9.88 9.07
C LYS A 149 15.22 9.36 8.25
N ILE A 150 14.05 9.16 8.87
CA ILE A 150 12.86 8.62 8.21
C ILE A 150 12.03 9.77 7.62
N ILE A 151 11.74 9.67 6.32
CA ILE A 151 10.77 10.54 5.65
C ILE A 151 9.40 9.87 5.73
N ARG A 152 8.49 10.45 6.51
CA ARG A 152 7.14 9.92 6.72
C ARG A 152 6.17 10.54 5.72
N ILE A 153 5.59 9.73 4.86
CA ILE A 153 4.73 10.14 3.74
C ILE A 153 3.29 9.63 4.01
N PRO A 154 2.36 10.53 4.38
CA PRO A 154 1.02 10.13 4.76
C PRO A 154 0.19 9.58 3.60
N THR A 155 -0.48 8.46 3.84
CA THR A 155 -1.58 7.96 3.03
C THR A 155 -2.72 8.96 3.05
N THR A 156 -3.10 9.45 1.88
CA THR A 156 -4.04 10.57 1.75
C THR A 156 -5.47 10.10 1.59
N ILE A 157 -5.68 8.98 0.88
CA ILE A 157 -7.00 8.49 0.48
C ILE A 157 -7.16 7.05 0.92
N THR A 158 -8.27 6.76 1.60
CA THR A 158 -8.67 5.39 1.94
C THR A 158 -9.25 4.68 0.73
N SER A 159 -9.06 3.37 0.66
CA SER A 159 -9.47 2.56 -0.47
C SER A 159 -10.98 2.56 -0.73
N SER A 160 -11.79 2.56 0.33
CA SER A 160 -13.25 2.65 0.26
C SER A 160 -13.75 3.90 -0.48
N PHE A 161 -12.98 5.00 -0.48
CA PHE A 161 -13.33 6.21 -1.21
C PHE A 161 -13.26 6.02 -2.73
N LEU A 162 -12.29 5.23 -3.21
CA LEU A 162 -12.17 4.89 -4.64
C LEU A 162 -13.23 3.90 -5.11
N ARG A 163 -13.95 3.26 -4.19
CA ARG A 163 -15.07 2.36 -4.51
C ARG A 163 -16.40 3.11 -4.67
N LEU A 164 -16.43 4.43 -4.49
CA LEU A 164 -17.58 5.30 -4.83
C LEU A 164 -17.65 5.56 -6.35
N SER A 165 -18.72 6.23 -6.81
CA SER A 165 -18.82 6.65 -8.22
C SER A 165 -17.66 7.57 -8.62
N PRO A 166 -17.10 7.46 -9.84
CA PRO A 166 -16.12 8.41 -10.36
C PRO A 166 -16.53 9.88 -10.26
N ASP A 167 -17.82 10.17 -10.40
CA ASP A 167 -18.36 11.53 -10.27
C ASP A 167 -18.19 12.11 -8.85
N ILE A 168 -17.99 11.25 -7.86
CA ILE A 168 -17.75 11.62 -6.47
C ILE A 168 -16.25 11.76 -6.20
N PHE A 169 -15.45 10.76 -6.56
CA PHE A 169 -14.04 10.74 -6.15
C PHE A 169 -13.13 11.60 -7.05
N LEU A 170 -13.42 11.72 -8.35
CA LEU A 170 -12.55 12.47 -9.27
C LEU A 170 -12.48 13.96 -8.94
N PRO A 171 -13.61 14.68 -8.71
CA PRO A 171 -13.55 16.09 -8.33
C PRO A 171 -12.75 16.30 -7.05
N PHE A 172 -12.89 15.41 -6.07
CA PHE A 172 -12.13 15.49 -4.82
C PHE A 172 -10.62 15.32 -5.05
N LEU A 173 -10.21 14.30 -5.80
CA LEU A 173 -8.80 14.03 -6.06
C LEU A 173 -8.11 15.15 -6.84
N ARG A 174 -8.84 15.86 -7.72
CA ARG A 174 -8.32 17.03 -8.46
C ARG A 174 -7.77 18.13 -7.55
N HIS A 175 -8.31 18.27 -6.34
CA HIS A 175 -7.90 19.27 -5.35
C HIS A 175 -6.70 18.83 -4.51
N ILE A 176 -6.24 17.59 -4.65
CA ILE A 176 -5.08 17.07 -3.92
C ILE A 176 -3.88 17.08 -4.87
N THR A 177 -2.85 17.85 -4.53
CA THR A 177 -1.68 18.05 -5.41
C THR A 177 -0.88 16.78 -5.64
N ALA A 178 -0.80 15.92 -4.62
CA ALA A 178 0.03 14.73 -4.62
C ALA A 178 -0.60 13.60 -3.80
N PRO A 179 -1.73 13.01 -4.22
CA PRO A 179 -2.41 12.00 -3.44
C PRO A 179 -1.56 10.72 -3.32
N VAL A 180 -1.52 10.17 -2.10
CA VAL A 180 -1.09 8.79 -1.84
C VAL A 180 -2.34 7.95 -1.65
N ILE A 181 -2.59 7.10 -2.62
CA ILE A 181 -3.75 6.24 -2.72
C ILE A 181 -3.39 4.88 -2.13
N PHE A 182 -4.24 4.36 -1.26
CA PHE A 182 -4.06 3.08 -0.60
C PHE A 182 -5.21 2.16 -0.96
N VAL A 183 -4.88 0.94 -1.38
CA VAL A 183 -5.80 -0.16 -1.72
C VAL A 183 -5.20 -1.50 -1.30
N HIS A 184 -5.99 -2.57 -1.33
CA HIS A 184 -5.52 -3.93 -1.14
C HIS A 184 -5.90 -4.82 -2.33
N PRO A 185 -5.15 -5.90 -2.60
CA PRO A 185 -5.50 -6.84 -3.66
C PRO A 185 -6.90 -7.45 -3.50
N TRP A 186 -7.32 -7.71 -2.25
CA TRP A 186 -8.63 -8.30 -1.94
C TRP A 186 -9.82 -7.42 -2.36
N GLU A 187 -9.62 -6.12 -2.56
CA GLU A 187 -10.67 -5.20 -3.04
C GLU A 187 -11.05 -5.46 -4.50
N PHE A 188 -10.17 -6.11 -5.26
CA PHE A 188 -10.34 -6.42 -6.69
C PHE A 188 -10.86 -7.85 -6.92
N VAL A 189 -11.32 -8.48 -5.83
CA VAL A 189 -12.01 -9.77 -5.78
C VAL A 189 -13.44 -9.54 -5.29
N ASP A 190 -14.41 -10.32 -5.77
CA ASP A 190 -15.79 -10.20 -5.28
C ASP A 190 -15.88 -10.68 -3.81
N MET A 191 -16.10 -9.71 -2.92
CA MET A 191 -16.26 -9.90 -1.48
C MET A 191 -17.71 -9.78 -1.01
N SER A 192 -18.68 -9.59 -1.92
CA SER A 192 -20.08 -9.32 -1.57
C SER A 192 -20.71 -10.41 -0.69
N GLY A 193 -20.36 -11.68 -0.94
CA GLY A 193 -20.83 -12.84 -0.19
C GLY A 193 -20.00 -13.23 1.04
N MET A 194 -18.88 -12.56 1.33
CA MET A 194 -17.97 -12.98 2.40
C MET A 194 -18.45 -12.51 3.80
N PRO A 195 -18.08 -13.17 4.91
CA PRO A 195 -18.48 -12.77 6.26
C PRO A 195 -17.63 -11.62 6.83
N VAL A 196 -17.55 -10.49 6.10
CA VAL A 196 -16.73 -9.32 6.46
C VAL A 196 -17.59 -8.07 6.73
N ARG A 197 -16.98 -6.98 7.24
CA ARG A 197 -17.67 -5.70 7.42
C ARG A 197 -18.23 -5.16 6.09
N LEU A 198 -19.30 -4.37 6.17
CA LEU A 198 -19.97 -3.80 4.98
C LEU A 198 -19.03 -2.95 4.11
N ASP A 199 -18.13 -2.19 4.74
CA ASP A 199 -17.13 -1.38 4.02
C ASP A 199 -16.15 -2.25 3.23
N CYS A 200 -15.94 -3.52 3.58
CA CYS A 200 -15.11 -4.47 2.84
C CYS A 200 -15.87 -5.21 1.72
N LYS A 201 -17.19 -5.03 1.61
CA LYS A 201 -18.03 -5.68 0.58
C LYS A 201 -18.35 -4.79 -0.59
N PHE A 202 -18.69 -3.54 -0.29
CA PHE A 202 -19.25 -2.59 -1.24
C PHE A 202 -18.32 -2.35 -2.45
N ASN A 203 -18.88 -2.48 -3.66
CA ASN A 203 -18.19 -2.22 -4.94
C ASN A 203 -16.79 -2.84 -5.06
N THR A 204 -16.61 -4.05 -4.54
CA THR A 204 -15.40 -4.86 -4.73
C THR A 204 -15.42 -5.59 -6.08
N GLY A 205 -14.34 -6.29 -6.42
CA GLY A 205 -14.24 -7.07 -7.66
C GLY A 205 -14.06 -6.19 -8.90
N GLU A 206 -14.79 -6.51 -9.97
CA GLU A 206 -14.68 -5.81 -11.25
C GLU A 206 -15.01 -4.32 -11.15
N LYS A 207 -15.91 -3.93 -10.24
CA LYS A 207 -16.26 -2.51 -10.06
C LYS A 207 -15.10 -1.70 -9.49
N ALA A 208 -14.38 -2.24 -8.51
CA ALA A 208 -13.16 -1.61 -7.97
C ALA A 208 -12.09 -1.48 -9.06
N LEU A 209 -11.93 -2.51 -9.90
CA LEU A 209 -10.97 -2.50 -11.00
C LEU A 209 -11.33 -1.47 -12.09
N GLU A 210 -12.60 -1.34 -12.42
CA GLU A 210 -13.11 -0.31 -13.34
C GLU A 210 -12.84 1.10 -12.79
N ASN A 211 -13.17 1.35 -11.52
CA ASN A 211 -12.91 2.65 -10.89
C ASN A 211 -11.41 3.01 -10.87
N LEU A 212 -10.55 2.03 -10.63
CA LEU A 212 -9.09 2.23 -10.69
C LEU A 212 -8.63 2.58 -12.12
N LYS A 213 -9.18 1.92 -13.14
CA LYS A 213 -8.92 2.28 -14.56
C LYS A 213 -9.34 3.72 -14.85
N VAL A 214 -10.55 4.11 -14.43
CA VAL A 214 -11.08 5.47 -14.61
C VAL A 214 -10.17 6.51 -13.95
N LEU A 215 -9.74 6.25 -12.72
CA LEU A 215 -8.76 7.09 -12.02
C LEU A 215 -7.47 7.25 -12.82
N ILE A 216 -6.89 6.14 -13.30
CA ILE A 216 -5.63 6.16 -14.04
C ILE A 216 -5.78 6.99 -15.33
N HIS A 217 -6.84 6.74 -16.10
CA HIS A 217 -7.09 7.45 -17.35
C HIS A 217 -7.34 8.94 -17.14
N ALA A 218 -8.17 9.31 -16.16
CA ALA A 218 -8.43 10.70 -15.82
C ALA A 218 -7.14 11.43 -15.39
N SER A 219 -6.30 10.77 -14.60
CA SER A 219 -5.03 11.34 -14.13
C SER A 219 -4.02 11.51 -15.26
N LYS A 220 -3.95 10.56 -16.20
CA LYS A 220 -3.11 10.71 -17.40
C LYS A 220 -3.59 11.85 -18.30
N ALA A 221 -4.89 12.03 -18.45
CA ALA A 221 -5.45 13.16 -19.21
C ALA A 221 -5.06 14.52 -18.60
N GLU A 222 -4.77 14.58 -17.31
CA GLU A 222 -4.23 15.76 -16.61
C GLU A 222 -2.70 15.83 -16.58
N ASN A 223 -2.00 14.94 -17.31
CA ASN A 223 -0.54 14.83 -17.31
C ASN A 223 0.06 14.58 -15.92
N CYS A 224 -0.66 13.86 -15.04
CA CYS A 224 -0.13 13.43 -13.76
C CYS A 224 0.94 12.34 -13.96
N LEU A 225 2.03 12.44 -13.19
CA LEU A 225 3.04 11.38 -13.11
C LEU A 225 2.62 10.32 -12.09
N PHE A 226 2.84 9.05 -12.42
CA PHE A 226 2.68 7.94 -11.47
C PHE A 226 4.05 7.58 -10.92
N LEU A 227 4.27 7.93 -9.65
CA LEU A 227 5.55 7.73 -8.97
C LEU A 227 5.38 6.71 -7.85
N THR A 228 6.36 5.82 -7.72
CA THR A 228 6.57 5.04 -6.49
C THR A 228 6.81 5.97 -5.29
N LEU A 229 6.75 5.44 -4.07
CA LEU A 229 6.96 6.21 -2.86
C LEU A 229 8.40 6.76 -2.80
N GLU A 230 9.38 5.93 -3.15
CA GLU A 230 10.80 6.34 -3.24
C GLU A 230 11.03 7.40 -4.32
N GLU A 231 10.51 7.21 -5.55
CA GLU A 231 10.64 8.20 -6.63
C GLU A 231 10.00 9.53 -6.23
N ARG A 232 8.82 9.48 -5.59
CA ARG A 232 8.11 10.66 -5.08
C ARG A 232 8.91 11.41 -4.03
N ALA A 233 9.56 10.70 -3.11
CA ALA A 233 10.33 11.35 -2.05
C ALA A 233 11.56 12.12 -2.59
N SER A 234 11.98 11.80 -3.82
CA SER A 234 13.10 12.43 -4.52
C SER A 234 12.67 13.44 -5.60
N PHE A 235 11.36 13.66 -5.76
CA PHE A 235 10.74 14.51 -6.79
C PHE A 235 10.40 15.91 -6.26
#